data_AF-A0A967WK81-F1
#
_entry.id   AF-A0A967WK81-F1
#
_cell.length_a   1.000
_cell.length_b   1.000
_cell.length_c   1.000
_cell.angle_alpha   90.00
_cell.angle_beta   90.00
_cell.angle_gamma   90.00
#
_symmetry.space_group_name_H-M   'P 1'
#
loop_
_entity.id
_entity.type
_entity.pdbx_description
1 polymer ?
#
loop_
_entity_poly.entity_id
_entity_poly.type
_entity_poly.pdbx_seq_one_letter_code
_entity_poly.pdbx_strand_id
1 'polypeptide(L)'
;MAATTFDTAYGQNPWVGIDRNTIPYYVPALSETFRRSNVYAAFSTFAVSLLAENTTSMTFSEIYDLEYNKDAIDNHALWLDTQYFDSRLHTIETASYGGKVALHKHDPRVTYWRLNGGDIKQIAQGALGLSMTQQIDEMTRDAYLQGPYWLISGHTSDIKTASGYPNFGTIEATDTFDPDIAQSIWLVMDHKMVPGAADPTGLGGRNLVCITTGGVWHDMITDSSLDLRNKINTVRDRRLLFNYEVGEYMNIRYIKTPINVLWNAGAITKQTTLTADVPVGAGAAVSNTVYTVGQSALRTSTTNSDPGQRYISVSDATGFAVGDMLTIHKTRTNRFGVTGGVDFLEGTLTNRQIVSINGNNIALDKPVLKTEYVQGDYVTKALHIHANVFVGGPRGVVWAVTQSPLMYNPPVVDDRMAQWRATWDMTAKPQPFKPEWYYVVYSAGASAEGLLSNV
;
A
#
# COMPACT_ATOMS: atom_id res chain seq x y z
N MET A 1 4.77 -3.22 33.30
CA MET A 1 5.44 -2.71 32.09
C MET A 1 5.36 -1.20 32.14
N ALA A 2 6.49 -0.53 32.36
CA ALA A 2 6.57 0.92 32.20
C ALA A 2 6.28 1.25 30.74
N ALA A 3 5.30 2.11 30.48
CA ALA A 3 5.15 2.72 29.17
C ALA A 3 6.46 3.46 28.88
N THR A 4 7.25 2.97 27.92
CA THR A 4 8.41 3.71 27.43
C THR A 4 7.90 5.06 26.95
N THR A 5 8.57 6.14 27.36
CA THR A 5 8.23 7.56 27.11
C THR A 5 7.92 7.92 25.65
N PHE A 6 8.28 7.06 24.71
CA PHE A 6 7.94 7.13 23.29
C PHE A 6 6.42 7.06 23.03
N ASP A 7 5.70 6.06 23.57
CA ASP A 7 4.26 5.87 23.29
C ASP A 7 3.37 6.97 23.91
N THR A 8 3.89 7.73 24.86
CA THR A 8 3.18 8.85 25.49
C THR A 8 3.36 10.18 24.74
N ALA A 9 4.42 10.30 23.93
CA ALA A 9 4.74 11.51 23.18
C ALA A 9 4.26 11.47 21.72
N TYR A 10 4.02 10.29 21.16
CA TYR A 10 3.71 10.11 19.74
C TYR A 10 2.30 9.57 19.51
N GLY A 11 1.62 10.11 18.49
CA GLY A 11 0.23 9.79 18.19
C GLY A 11 0.06 8.52 17.35
N GLN A 12 -1.11 7.89 17.44
CA GLN A 12 -1.51 6.84 16.50
C GLN A 12 -2.04 7.41 15.16
N ASN A 13 -1.90 8.72 14.95
CA ASN A 13 -2.58 9.41 13.87
C ASN A 13 -1.83 10.70 13.49
N PRO A 14 -1.76 11.04 12.18
CA PRO A 14 -1.00 12.20 11.69
C PRO A 14 -1.61 13.57 12.08
N TRP A 15 -2.84 13.63 12.60
CA TRP A 15 -3.51 14.84 13.09
C TRP A 15 -3.33 15.09 14.59
N VAL A 16 -2.55 14.26 15.31
CA VAL A 16 -2.28 14.44 16.74
C VAL A 16 -1.36 15.65 16.93
N GLY A 17 -1.87 16.69 17.60
CA GLY A 17 -1.12 17.92 17.88
C GLY A 17 -1.63 19.19 17.19
N ILE A 18 -2.65 19.10 16.32
CA ILE A 18 -3.31 20.31 15.81
C ILE A 18 -4.11 20.95 16.96
N ASP A 19 -3.79 22.19 17.31
CA ASP A 19 -4.47 22.94 18.36
C ASP A 19 -5.99 22.94 18.14
N ARG A 20 -6.77 22.46 19.12
CA ARG A 20 -8.23 22.29 19.01
C ARG A 20 -8.98 23.58 18.61
N ASN A 21 -8.36 24.74 18.84
CA ASN A 21 -8.94 26.05 18.58
C ASN A 21 -8.57 26.64 17.21
N THR A 22 -7.63 26.04 16.46
CA THR A 22 -7.23 26.48 15.11
C THR A 22 -7.52 25.44 14.03
N ILE A 23 -8.12 24.28 14.40
CA ILE A 23 -8.48 23.21 13.45
C ILE A 23 -9.35 23.79 12.33
N PRO A 24 -8.86 23.82 11.09
CA PRO A 24 -9.69 24.18 9.96
C PRO A 24 -10.89 23.23 9.86
N TYR A 25 -12.08 23.77 9.59
CA TYR A 25 -13.36 23.05 9.66
C TYR A 25 -13.44 21.74 8.84
N TYR A 26 -12.54 21.54 7.86
CA TYR A 26 -12.47 20.39 6.99
C TYR A 26 -11.59 19.24 7.52
N VAL A 27 -10.72 19.47 8.50
CA VAL A 27 -9.80 18.44 9.04
C VAL A 27 -10.54 17.25 9.67
N PRO A 28 -11.63 17.42 10.43
CA PRO A 28 -12.40 16.29 10.94
C PRO A 28 -12.89 15.36 9.83
N ALA A 29 -13.35 15.93 8.70
CA ALA A 29 -13.82 15.17 7.54
C ALA A 29 -12.70 14.34 6.88
N LEU A 30 -11.49 14.91 6.74
CA LEU A 30 -10.33 14.17 6.23
C LEU A 30 -9.92 13.05 7.18
N SER A 31 -9.87 13.35 8.49
CA SER A 31 -9.48 12.38 9.52
C SER A 31 -10.46 11.19 9.62
N GLU A 32 -11.76 11.44 9.42
CA GLU A 32 -12.79 10.41 9.43
C GLU A 32 -12.63 9.46 8.24
N THR A 33 -12.37 10.01 7.05
CA THR A 33 -12.15 9.22 5.84
C THR A 33 -10.95 8.30 6.01
N PHE A 34 -9.86 8.83 6.57
CA PHE A 34 -8.67 8.05 6.89
C PHE A 34 -8.97 6.92 7.86
N ARG A 35 -9.62 7.19 9.01
CA ARG A 35 -9.94 6.16 10.02
C ARG A 35 -10.85 5.05 9.49
N ARG A 36 -11.70 5.36 8.50
CA ARG A 36 -12.62 4.38 7.91
C ARG A 36 -11.96 3.52 6.84
N SER A 37 -11.02 4.08 6.09
CA SER A 37 -10.53 3.46 4.85
C SER A 37 -9.10 2.94 4.95
N ASN A 38 -8.36 3.31 5.99
CA ASN A 38 -6.98 2.88 6.16
C ASN A 38 -6.88 1.39 6.51
N VAL A 39 -5.88 0.73 5.92
CA VAL A 39 -5.51 -0.65 6.22
C VAL A 39 -4.13 -0.70 6.86
N TYR A 40 -3.12 -0.12 6.22
CA TYR A 40 -1.74 -0.19 6.68
C TYR A 40 -1.43 0.80 7.79
N ALA A 41 -1.95 2.02 7.66
CA ALA A 41 -1.62 3.08 8.59
C ALA A 41 -2.06 2.78 10.05
N ALA A 42 -3.03 1.88 10.23
CA ALA A 42 -3.46 1.39 11.55
C ALA A 42 -2.39 0.57 12.28
N PHE A 43 -1.44 -0.01 11.54
CA PHE A 43 -0.35 -0.83 12.07
C PHE A 43 1.01 -0.12 12.07
N SER A 44 1.03 1.18 11.77
CA SER A 44 2.23 2.01 11.83
C SER A 44 2.13 3.05 12.94
N THR A 45 3.27 3.46 13.50
CA THR A 45 3.30 4.53 14.51
C THR A 45 3.60 5.88 13.86
N PHE A 46 2.93 6.96 14.30
CA PHE A 46 3.20 8.31 13.81
C PHE A 46 3.99 9.12 14.82
N ALA A 47 5.26 9.37 14.50
CA ALA A 47 6.09 10.32 15.21
C ALA A 47 5.85 11.72 14.65
N VAL A 48 5.07 12.52 15.37
CA VAL A 48 4.71 13.88 14.97
C VAL A 48 5.60 14.89 15.68
N SER A 49 6.24 15.79 14.93
CA SER A 49 6.99 16.94 15.48
C SER A 49 6.57 18.21 14.76
N LEU A 50 5.59 18.93 15.32
CA LEU A 50 5.07 20.19 14.76
C LEU A 50 5.89 21.43 15.13
N LEU A 51 6.85 21.29 16.06
CA LEU A 51 7.71 22.41 16.49
C LEU A 51 8.71 22.85 15.42
N ALA A 52 8.96 22.00 14.43
CA ALA A 52 9.88 22.26 13.33
C ALA A 52 9.21 21.86 12.00
N GLU A 53 8.15 22.58 11.67
CA GLU A 53 7.40 22.40 10.41
C GLU A 53 8.35 22.45 9.21
N ASN A 54 8.16 21.54 8.24
CA ASN A 54 9.00 21.40 7.04
C ASN A 54 10.46 20.97 7.26
N THR A 55 10.81 20.44 8.43
CA THR A 55 12.14 19.81 8.62
C THR A 55 12.27 18.60 7.72
N THR A 56 13.46 18.39 7.13
CA THR A 56 13.77 17.33 6.16
C THR A 56 14.07 15.97 6.77
N SER A 57 14.28 15.90 8.09
CA SER A 57 14.59 14.65 8.79
C SER A 57 14.25 14.69 10.27
N MET A 58 13.91 13.55 10.85
CA MET A 58 13.71 13.33 12.28
C MET A 58 14.64 12.23 12.77
N THR A 59 15.45 12.51 13.80
CA THR A 59 16.37 11.52 14.39
C THR A 59 15.84 11.00 15.71
N PHE A 60 15.82 9.69 15.86
CA PHE A 60 15.41 8.97 17.06
C PHE A 60 16.62 8.26 17.66
N SER A 61 16.74 8.31 18.99
CA SER A 61 17.72 7.51 19.73
C SER A 61 16.98 6.39 20.46
N GLU A 62 17.43 5.16 20.27
CA GLU A 62 16.97 4.00 21.03
C GLU A 62 18.14 3.40 21.82
N ILE A 63 17.88 3.01 23.05
CA ILE A 63 18.83 2.30 23.91
C ILE A 63 18.52 0.80 23.79
N TYR A 64 19.54 -0.04 23.66
CA TYR A 64 19.37 -1.50 23.68
C TYR A 64 19.00 -1.99 25.08
N ASP A 65 18.28 -3.11 25.14
CA ASP A 65 17.95 -3.75 26.42
C ASP A 65 19.23 -4.25 27.11
N LEU A 66 19.28 -4.12 28.44
CA LEU A 66 20.41 -4.57 29.23
C LEU A 66 20.40 -6.09 29.38
N GLU A 67 21.58 -6.70 29.27
CA GLU A 67 21.76 -8.11 29.61
C GLU A 67 21.61 -8.29 31.13
N TYR A 68 20.81 -9.28 31.55
CA TYR A 68 20.69 -9.59 32.96
C TYR A 68 21.91 -10.40 33.44
N ASN A 69 22.52 -10.00 34.54
CA ASN A 69 23.48 -10.84 35.25
C ASN A 69 22.72 -11.67 36.30
N LYS A 70 22.80 -13.01 36.20
CA LYS A 70 22.14 -13.94 37.13
C LYS A 70 23.05 -14.44 38.24
N ASP A 71 24.30 -14.02 38.27
CA ASP A 71 25.26 -14.47 39.27
C ASP A 71 24.91 -13.90 40.65
N ALA A 72 25.11 -14.71 41.69
CA ALA A 72 24.85 -14.30 43.06
C ALA A 72 25.87 -13.25 43.48
N ILE A 73 25.38 -12.12 44.00
CA ILE A 73 26.22 -11.06 44.55
C ILE A 73 26.55 -11.42 46.00
N ASP A 74 27.81 -11.31 46.38
CA ASP A 74 28.24 -11.57 47.76
C ASP A 74 27.59 -10.55 48.72
N ASN A 75 27.15 -11.00 49.89
CA ASN A 75 26.55 -10.16 50.92
C ASN A 75 27.53 -9.11 51.47
N HIS A 76 28.83 -9.32 51.27
CA HIS A 76 29.89 -8.38 51.66
C HIS A 76 30.44 -7.56 50.48
N ALA A 77 29.89 -7.69 49.27
CA ALA A 77 30.29 -6.87 48.14
C ALA A 77 29.97 -5.39 48.40
N LEU A 78 31.01 -4.55 48.41
CA LEU A 78 30.86 -3.11 48.62
C LEU A 78 30.36 -2.38 47.36
N TRP A 79 30.62 -2.94 46.18
CA TRP A 79 30.29 -2.38 44.88
C TRP A 79 29.52 -3.39 44.03
N LEU A 80 28.54 -2.91 43.28
CA LEU A 80 27.82 -3.69 42.28
C LEU A 80 28.55 -3.61 40.94
N ASP A 81 28.49 -4.68 40.15
CA ASP A 81 29.07 -4.68 38.81
C ASP A 81 28.35 -3.68 37.91
N THR A 82 29.13 -2.92 37.14
CA THR A 82 28.59 -1.92 36.21
C THR A 82 28.03 -2.61 34.97
N GLN A 83 26.80 -2.28 34.59
CA GLN A 83 26.25 -2.63 33.30
C GLN A 83 26.36 -1.44 32.35
N TYR A 84 26.92 -1.66 31.16
CA TYR A 84 27.02 -0.64 30.12
C TYR A 84 25.80 -0.69 29.20
N PHE A 85 25.31 0.47 28.77
CA PHE A 85 24.26 0.57 27.76
C PHE A 85 24.88 1.01 26.44
N ASP A 86 24.37 0.46 25.34
CA ASP A 86 24.64 0.95 23.99
C ASP A 86 23.36 1.55 23.38
N SER A 87 23.51 2.44 22.41
CA SER A 87 22.39 3.12 21.75
C SER A 87 22.54 3.12 20.24
N ARG A 88 21.41 3.10 19.52
CA ARG A 88 21.33 3.25 18.08
C ARG A 88 20.58 4.52 17.71
N LEU A 89 21.03 5.16 16.63
CA LEU A 89 20.36 6.32 16.03
C LEU A 89 19.65 5.90 14.75
N HIS A 90 18.39 6.31 14.61
CA HIS A 90 17.58 6.14 13.41
C HIS A 90 17.18 7.50 12.88
N THR A 91 17.52 7.80 11.64
CA THR A 91 17.12 9.05 11.00
C THR A 91 16.08 8.76 9.93
N ILE A 92 14.89 9.33 10.08
CA ILE A 92 13.82 9.27 9.10
C ILE A 92 13.79 10.57 8.31
N GLU A 93 14.05 10.49 7.01
CA GLU A 93 13.89 11.63 6.10
C GLU A 93 12.41 11.90 5.85
N THR A 94 12.04 13.15 5.60
CA THR A 94 10.68 13.53 5.23
C THR A 94 10.63 14.02 3.79
N ALA A 95 9.46 13.89 3.16
CA ALA A 95 9.18 14.44 1.84
C ALA A 95 7.77 15.04 1.84
N SER A 96 7.53 16.00 0.95
CA SER A 96 6.20 16.57 0.73
C SER A 96 5.43 15.71 -0.28
N TYR A 97 4.18 15.44 0.07
CA TYR A 97 3.23 14.67 -0.70
C TYR A 97 1.93 15.45 -0.79
N GLY A 98 1.35 15.50 -1.98
CA GLY A 98 0.09 16.20 -2.17
C GLY A 98 -0.71 15.65 -3.33
N GLY A 99 -2.00 15.97 -3.30
CA GLY A 99 -2.95 15.60 -4.34
C GLY A 99 -3.89 16.74 -4.65
N LYS A 100 -4.50 16.68 -5.84
CA LYS A 100 -5.40 17.72 -6.33
C LYS A 100 -6.64 17.10 -6.95
N VAL A 101 -7.80 17.63 -6.56
CA VAL A 101 -9.06 17.40 -7.25
C VAL A 101 -9.48 18.70 -7.92
N ALA A 102 -9.75 18.64 -9.21
CA ALA A 102 -10.28 19.77 -9.97
C ALA A 102 -11.68 19.45 -10.48
N LEU A 103 -12.62 20.36 -10.22
CA LEU A 103 -14.03 20.25 -10.59
C LEU A 103 -14.44 21.47 -11.39
N HIS A 104 -15.40 21.29 -12.30
CA HIS A 104 -15.97 22.40 -13.07
C HIS A 104 -16.96 23.22 -12.21
N LYS A 105 -17.14 24.51 -12.50
CA LYS A 105 -18.04 25.41 -11.76
C LYS A 105 -19.50 24.96 -11.75
N HIS A 106 -19.92 24.24 -12.79
CA HIS A 106 -21.27 23.68 -12.91
C HIS A 106 -21.38 22.26 -12.34
N ASP A 107 -20.31 21.73 -11.74
CA ASP A 107 -20.41 20.49 -10.98
C ASP A 107 -21.35 20.71 -9.77
N PRO A 108 -22.32 19.81 -9.51
CA PRO A 108 -23.24 19.94 -8.39
C PRO A 108 -22.54 20.10 -7.04
N ARG A 109 -21.35 19.49 -6.85
CA ARG A 109 -20.58 19.59 -5.61
C ARG A 109 -20.00 20.99 -5.41
N VAL A 110 -19.54 21.62 -6.49
CA VAL A 110 -19.03 23.00 -6.47
C VAL A 110 -20.17 24.00 -6.31
N THR A 111 -21.27 23.78 -7.03
CA THR A 111 -22.48 24.61 -6.94
C THR A 111 -23.03 24.61 -5.51
N TYR A 112 -23.14 23.44 -4.88
CA TYR A 112 -23.58 23.34 -3.49
C TYR A 112 -22.65 24.10 -2.53
N TRP A 113 -21.35 23.90 -2.64
CA TRP A 113 -20.36 24.53 -1.76
C TRP A 113 -20.28 26.06 -1.92
N ARG A 114 -20.18 26.56 -3.16
CA ARG A 114 -19.89 28.00 -3.42
C ARG A 114 -21.11 28.85 -3.71
N LEU A 115 -22.12 28.30 -4.40
CA LEU A 115 -23.28 29.08 -4.84
C LEU A 115 -24.45 28.98 -3.84
N ASN A 116 -24.59 27.85 -3.15
CA ASN A 116 -25.67 27.63 -2.18
C ASN A 116 -25.23 27.79 -0.71
N GLY A 117 -23.98 28.19 -0.46
CA GLY A 117 -23.42 28.33 0.89
C GLY A 117 -23.28 27.01 1.65
N GLY A 118 -23.24 25.88 0.94
CA GLY A 118 -23.10 24.54 1.51
C GLY A 118 -21.67 24.21 1.95
N ASP A 119 -21.49 23.01 2.52
CA ASP A 119 -20.21 22.57 3.10
C ASP A 119 -19.28 21.88 2.07
N ILE A 120 -17.96 22.09 2.20
CA ILE A 120 -16.92 21.42 1.39
C ILE A 120 -16.77 19.93 1.75
N LYS A 121 -17.36 19.48 2.86
CA LYS A 121 -17.20 18.13 3.40
C LYS A 121 -17.37 17.02 2.36
N GLN A 122 -18.29 17.14 1.41
CA GLN A 122 -18.47 16.10 0.37
C GLN A 122 -17.25 15.97 -0.56
N ILE A 123 -16.57 17.08 -0.85
CA ILE A 123 -15.34 17.07 -1.65
C ILE A 123 -14.18 16.54 -0.80
N ALA A 124 -14.09 16.97 0.46
CA ALA A 124 -13.06 16.54 1.40
C ALA A 124 -13.16 15.03 1.74
N GLN A 125 -14.35 14.52 2.08
CA GLN A 125 -14.59 13.09 2.38
C GLN A 125 -14.62 12.21 1.13
N GLY A 126 -14.87 12.79 -0.03
CA GLY A 126 -14.94 12.07 -1.30
C GLY A 126 -13.56 11.80 -1.89
N ALA A 127 -13.33 12.35 -3.08
CA ALA A 127 -12.12 12.06 -3.85
C ALA A 127 -10.83 12.51 -3.16
N LEU A 128 -10.86 13.62 -2.40
CA LEU A 128 -9.67 14.17 -1.79
C LEU A 128 -9.17 13.30 -0.62
N GLY A 129 -10.03 12.99 0.34
CA GLY A 129 -9.71 12.15 1.49
C GLY A 129 -9.37 10.71 1.10
N LEU A 130 -10.03 10.18 0.06
CA LEU A 130 -9.69 8.86 -0.49
C LEU A 130 -8.29 8.85 -1.12
N SER A 131 -7.97 9.86 -1.95
CA SER A 131 -6.64 9.99 -2.56
C SER A 131 -5.54 10.09 -1.51
N MET A 132 -5.75 10.89 -0.47
CA MET A 132 -4.81 11.01 0.64
C MET A 132 -4.62 9.68 1.38
N THR A 133 -5.72 9.00 1.73
CA THR A 133 -5.65 7.75 2.50
C THR A 133 -4.98 6.65 1.69
N GLN A 134 -5.32 6.52 0.40
CA GLN A 134 -4.70 5.54 -0.49
C GLN A 134 -3.19 5.79 -0.64
N GLN A 135 -2.77 7.04 -0.79
CA GLN A 135 -1.37 7.38 -0.90
C GLN A 135 -0.61 7.06 0.40
N ILE A 136 -1.17 7.35 1.57
CA ILE A 136 -0.57 7.01 2.87
C ILE A 136 -0.45 5.48 3.04
N ASP A 137 -1.50 4.73 2.72
CA ASP A 137 -1.47 3.27 2.83
C ASP A 137 -0.48 2.64 1.85
N GLU A 138 -0.42 3.13 0.60
CA GLU A 138 0.53 2.63 -0.40
C GLU A 138 1.98 2.92 -0.02
N MET A 139 2.28 4.13 0.47
CA MET A 139 3.61 4.44 0.99
C MET A 139 3.98 3.59 2.21
N THR A 140 3.00 3.30 3.10
CA THR A 140 3.24 2.43 4.26
C THR A 140 3.51 1.00 3.82
N ARG A 141 2.74 0.47 2.85
CA ARG A 141 3.01 -0.85 2.22
C ARG A 141 4.44 -0.87 1.70
N ASP A 142 4.81 0.11 0.90
CA ASP A 142 6.13 0.16 0.26
C ASP A 142 7.28 0.19 1.28
N ALA A 143 7.09 0.90 2.40
CA ALA A 143 8.04 0.85 3.51
C ALA A 143 8.17 -0.56 4.09
N TYR A 144 7.07 -1.28 4.33
CA TYR A 144 7.11 -2.68 4.77
C TYR A 144 7.84 -3.57 3.76
N LEU A 145 7.57 -3.42 2.46
CA LEU A 145 8.19 -4.22 1.40
C LEU A 145 9.70 -3.96 1.23
N GLN A 146 10.19 -2.81 1.68
CA GLN A 146 11.62 -2.48 1.70
C GLN A 146 12.36 -3.09 2.92
N GLY A 147 11.65 -3.82 3.78
CA GLY A 147 12.25 -4.50 4.92
C GLY A 147 13.25 -5.59 4.54
N PRO A 148 14.21 -5.90 5.43
CA PRO A 148 15.22 -6.92 5.19
C PRO A 148 14.71 -8.36 5.39
N TYR A 149 13.58 -8.54 6.09
CA TYR A 149 13.05 -9.86 6.43
C TYR A 149 11.91 -10.23 5.48
N TRP A 150 12.26 -11.05 4.49
CA TRP A 150 11.30 -11.57 3.54
C TRP A 150 11.57 -13.04 3.23
N LEU A 151 10.53 -13.72 2.77
CA LEU A 151 10.55 -15.11 2.32
C LEU A 151 9.85 -15.20 0.95
N ILE A 152 10.17 -16.23 0.19
CA ILE A 152 9.50 -16.54 -1.08
C ILE A 152 8.87 -17.92 -0.94
N SER A 153 7.57 -18.02 -1.20
CA SER A 153 6.84 -19.30 -1.13
C SER A 153 7.39 -20.29 -2.15
N GLY A 154 7.39 -21.59 -1.82
CA GLY A 154 7.94 -22.64 -2.68
C GLY A 154 9.46 -22.83 -2.57
N HIS A 155 10.18 -21.96 -1.85
CA HIS A 155 11.64 -22.00 -1.78
C HIS A 155 12.14 -22.15 -0.34
N THR A 156 13.08 -23.06 -0.11
CA THR A 156 13.61 -23.40 1.23
C THR A 156 14.81 -22.55 1.65
N SER A 157 15.32 -21.69 0.77
CA SER A 157 16.45 -20.79 1.03
C SER A 157 16.16 -19.38 0.54
N ASP A 158 16.79 -18.39 1.18
CA ASP A 158 16.76 -16.97 0.78
C ASP A 158 17.19 -16.78 -0.68
N ILE A 159 16.22 -16.73 -1.62
CA ILE A 159 16.53 -16.44 -3.02
C ILE A 159 16.70 -14.93 -3.20
N LYS A 160 17.94 -14.50 -3.03
CA LYS A 160 18.38 -13.12 -3.15
C LYS A 160 18.91 -12.84 -4.55
N THR A 161 18.62 -11.66 -5.07
CA THR A 161 19.39 -11.08 -6.17
C THR A 161 20.79 -10.72 -5.68
N ALA A 162 21.73 -10.49 -6.60
CA ALA A 162 23.08 -10.01 -6.25
C ALA A 162 23.06 -8.71 -5.42
N SER A 163 21.98 -7.92 -5.55
CA SER A 163 21.77 -6.67 -4.83
C SER A 163 21.05 -6.84 -3.48
N GLY A 164 20.79 -8.08 -3.03
CA GLY A 164 20.18 -8.38 -1.74
C GLY A 164 18.64 -8.26 -1.68
N TYR A 165 17.96 -8.17 -2.82
CA TYR A 165 16.49 -8.07 -2.91
C TYR A 165 15.85 -9.44 -3.19
N PRO A 166 14.54 -9.61 -2.95
CA PRO A 166 13.83 -10.82 -3.36
C PRO A 166 13.89 -11.00 -4.89
N ASN A 167 14.10 -12.23 -5.34
CA ASN A 167 14.11 -12.57 -6.75
C ASN A 167 12.72 -13.04 -7.20
N PHE A 168 11.95 -12.16 -7.83
CA PHE A 168 10.64 -12.49 -8.37
C PHE A 168 10.69 -13.28 -9.68
N GLY A 169 11.86 -13.38 -10.31
CA GLY A 169 12.06 -14.16 -11.53
C GLY A 169 12.04 -15.67 -11.30
N THR A 170 12.18 -16.13 -10.05
CA THR A 170 12.13 -17.56 -9.68
C THR A 170 10.76 -17.98 -9.16
N ILE A 171 9.82 -17.04 -9.01
CA ILE A 171 8.46 -17.35 -8.55
C ILE A 171 7.68 -17.90 -9.74
N GLU A 172 7.25 -19.15 -9.64
CA GLU A 172 6.38 -19.79 -10.61
C GLU A 172 4.90 -19.61 -10.22
N ALA A 173 3.98 -19.79 -11.18
CA ALA A 173 2.54 -19.68 -10.90
C ALA A 173 2.05 -20.73 -9.87
N THR A 174 2.81 -21.82 -9.69
CA THR A 174 2.57 -22.87 -8.71
C THR A 174 3.10 -22.56 -7.31
N ASP A 175 3.91 -21.51 -7.15
CA ASP A 175 4.47 -21.08 -5.85
C ASP A 175 3.42 -20.29 -5.05
N THR A 176 2.27 -20.93 -4.79
CA THR A 176 1.19 -20.37 -3.99
C THR A 176 1.60 -20.29 -2.52
N PHE A 177 0.94 -19.42 -1.76
CA PHE A 177 1.25 -19.23 -0.35
C PHE A 177 0.88 -20.46 0.49
N ASP A 178 1.86 -21.01 1.20
CA ASP A 178 1.66 -22.11 2.16
C ASP A 178 1.42 -21.56 3.59
N PRO A 179 0.28 -21.88 4.24
CA PRO A 179 0.01 -21.49 5.63
C PRO A 179 1.01 -22.02 6.66
N ASP A 180 1.77 -23.07 6.39
CA ASP A 180 2.81 -23.56 7.30
C ASP A 180 3.99 -22.57 7.40
N ILE A 181 4.21 -21.74 6.37
CA ILE A 181 5.14 -20.60 6.44
C ILE A 181 4.67 -19.60 7.50
N ALA A 182 3.36 -19.37 7.63
CA ALA A 182 2.81 -18.47 8.64
C ALA A 182 3.12 -18.94 10.06
N GLN A 183 3.06 -20.25 10.31
CA GLN A 183 3.41 -20.86 11.60
C GLN A 183 4.90 -20.70 11.89
N SER A 184 5.74 -20.91 10.89
CA SER A 184 7.19 -20.72 10.99
C SER A 184 7.54 -19.27 11.31
N ILE A 185 6.86 -18.31 10.68
CA ILE A 185 7.02 -16.88 10.98
C ILE A 185 6.59 -16.57 12.41
N TRP A 186 5.45 -17.10 12.86
CA TRP A 186 4.99 -16.92 14.23
C TRP A 186 6.04 -17.41 15.25
N LEU A 187 6.58 -18.61 15.05
CA LEU A 187 7.65 -19.16 15.91
C LEU A 187 8.91 -18.28 15.91
N VAL A 188 9.34 -17.81 14.72
CA VAL A 188 10.50 -16.94 14.61
C VAL A 188 10.27 -15.59 15.30
N MET A 189 9.06 -15.04 15.21
CA MET A 189 8.70 -13.81 15.90
C MET A 189 8.59 -14.00 17.42
N ASP A 190 8.12 -15.15 17.89
CA ASP A 190 8.09 -15.50 19.31
C ASP A 190 9.51 -15.61 19.89
N HIS A 191 10.43 -16.28 19.18
CA HIS A 191 11.85 -16.32 19.57
C HIS A 191 12.51 -14.94 19.62
N LYS A 192 12.02 -13.98 18.83
CA LYS A 192 12.45 -12.58 18.84
C LYS A 192 11.73 -11.73 19.89
N MET A 193 10.87 -12.33 20.72
CA MET A 193 10.03 -11.67 21.71
C MET A 193 9.19 -10.53 21.14
N VAL A 194 8.70 -10.68 19.90
CA VAL A 194 7.85 -9.68 19.26
C VAL A 194 6.49 -9.66 19.98
N PRO A 195 5.97 -8.48 20.40
CA PRO A 195 4.79 -8.41 21.27
C PRO A 195 3.54 -9.12 20.75
N GLY A 196 3.31 -9.15 19.44
CA GLY A 196 2.16 -9.80 18.81
C GLY A 196 2.29 -11.32 18.61
N ALA A 197 3.49 -11.88 18.80
CA ALA A 197 3.72 -13.33 18.74
C ALA A 197 3.81 -13.97 20.14
N ALA A 198 4.14 -13.17 21.17
CA ALA A 198 4.39 -13.63 22.53
C ALA A 198 3.16 -14.16 23.31
N ASP A 199 1.93 -14.03 22.78
CA ASP A 199 0.73 -14.63 23.38
C ASP A 199 0.41 -15.97 22.69
N PRO A 200 0.66 -17.12 23.34
CA PRO A 200 0.37 -18.43 22.73
C PRO A 200 -1.14 -18.74 22.63
N THR A 201 -1.99 -17.99 23.31
CA THR A 201 -3.44 -18.25 23.37
C THR A 201 -4.28 -17.33 22.48
N GLY A 202 -3.73 -16.18 22.08
CA GLY A 202 -4.42 -15.17 21.28
C GLY A 202 -5.63 -14.51 21.96
N LEU A 203 -5.78 -14.72 23.27
CA LEU A 203 -6.92 -14.22 24.06
C LEU A 203 -6.67 -12.80 24.60
N GLY A 204 -5.42 -12.32 24.58
CA GLY A 204 -5.03 -11.01 25.11
C GLY A 204 -5.17 -9.83 24.14
N GLY A 205 -5.71 -10.03 22.93
CA GLY A 205 -5.80 -9.00 21.89
C GLY A 205 -4.45 -8.58 21.30
N ARG A 206 -3.39 -9.37 21.56
CA ARG A 206 -2.04 -9.21 21.00
C ARG A 206 -1.82 -10.34 20.00
N ASN A 207 -2.38 -10.15 18.80
CA ASN A 207 -2.35 -11.15 17.76
C ASN A 207 -1.45 -10.67 16.64
N LEU A 208 -0.78 -11.61 15.98
CA LEU A 208 -0.06 -11.34 14.75
C LEU A 208 -1.09 -10.99 13.66
N VAL A 209 -0.82 -9.97 12.87
CA VAL A 209 -1.70 -9.58 11.76
C VAL A 209 -1.00 -9.86 10.45
N CYS A 210 -1.64 -10.61 9.56
CA CYS A 210 -1.20 -10.82 8.19
C CYS A 210 -2.09 -10.00 7.24
N ILE A 211 -1.51 -8.98 6.61
CA ILE A 211 -2.16 -8.25 5.52
C ILE A 211 -1.86 -9.02 4.24
N THR A 212 -2.90 -9.58 3.62
CA THR A 212 -2.83 -10.46 2.46
C THR A 212 -3.73 -9.95 1.33
N THR A 213 -3.74 -10.69 0.23
CA THR A 213 -4.53 -10.41 -0.98
C THR A 213 -5.72 -11.34 -1.11
N GLY A 214 -6.65 -10.99 -2.00
CA GLY A 214 -7.79 -11.86 -2.28
C GLY A 214 -7.44 -13.19 -2.96
N GLY A 215 -6.38 -13.21 -3.78
CA GLY A 215 -5.92 -14.40 -4.50
C GLY A 215 -5.34 -15.43 -3.55
N VAL A 216 -4.40 -15.01 -2.71
CA VAL A 216 -3.80 -15.88 -1.69
C VAL A 216 -4.86 -16.47 -0.76
N TRP A 217 -5.81 -15.65 -0.29
CA TRP A 217 -6.89 -16.14 0.56
C TRP A 217 -7.80 -17.15 -0.16
N HIS A 218 -8.07 -16.95 -1.45
CA HIS A 218 -8.83 -17.91 -2.24
C HIS A 218 -8.08 -19.24 -2.29
N ASP A 219 -6.78 -19.22 -2.60
CA ASP A 219 -5.95 -20.42 -2.73
C ASP A 219 -5.86 -21.19 -1.41
N MET A 220 -5.63 -20.49 -0.30
CA MET A 220 -5.64 -21.05 1.05
C MET A 220 -6.96 -21.76 1.41
N ILE A 221 -8.09 -21.27 0.89
CA ILE A 221 -9.41 -21.86 1.13
C ILE A 221 -9.69 -23.03 0.19
N THR A 222 -9.22 -22.97 -1.05
CA THR A 222 -9.49 -24.00 -2.05
C THR A 222 -8.53 -25.17 -2.00
N ASP A 223 -7.37 -25.00 -1.39
CA ASP A 223 -6.39 -26.07 -1.23
C ASP A 223 -6.98 -27.23 -0.41
N SER A 224 -7.08 -28.40 -1.05
CA SER A 224 -7.62 -29.63 -0.47
C SER A 224 -6.68 -30.32 0.51
N SER A 225 -5.38 -30.00 0.48
CA SER A 225 -4.38 -30.59 1.38
C SER A 225 -4.44 -29.98 2.78
N LEU A 226 -4.95 -28.75 2.85
CA LEU A 226 -5.07 -27.99 4.06
C LEU A 226 -6.52 -28.11 4.54
N ASP A 227 -6.74 -28.79 5.66
CA ASP A 227 -8.01 -28.79 6.40
C ASP A 227 -8.38 -27.38 6.96
N LEU A 228 -7.86 -26.31 6.33
CA LEU A 228 -8.06 -24.91 6.65
C LEU A 228 -9.53 -24.52 6.57
N ARG A 229 -10.31 -25.09 5.63
CA ARG A 229 -11.77 -24.83 5.59
C ARG A 229 -12.47 -25.24 6.89
N ASN A 230 -12.11 -26.39 7.45
CA ASN A 230 -12.70 -26.85 8.71
C ASN A 230 -12.09 -26.10 9.91
N LYS A 231 -10.79 -25.81 9.89
CA LYS A 231 -10.07 -25.09 10.95
C LYS A 231 -10.45 -23.59 11.03
N ILE A 232 -10.68 -22.91 9.91
CA ILE A 232 -11.16 -21.51 9.86
C ILE A 232 -12.61 -21.42 10.34
N ASN A 233 -13.46 -22.39 9.96
CA ASN A 233 -14.86 -22.41 10.39
C ASN A 233 -15.02 -22.61 11.91
N THR A 234 -14.08 -23.28 12.58
CA THR A 234 -14.05 -23.35 14.06
C THR A 234 -13.61 -22.06 14.76
N VAL A 235 -12.96 -21.12 14.07
CA VAL A 235 -12.42 -19.87 14.66
C VAL A 235 -13.27 -18.64 14.32
N ARG A 236 -14.27 -18.79 13.45
CA ARG A 236 -15.15 -17.71 12.96
C ARG A 236 -16.03 -17.05 14.04
N ASP A 237 -16.10 -17.64 15.25
CA ASP A 237 -16.86 -17.11 16.39
C ASP A 237 -16.12 -16.02 17.20
N ARG A 238 -14.90 -15.65 16.78
CA ARG A 238 -14.18 -14.49 17.34
C ARG A 238 -14.64 -13.21 16.64
N ARG A 239 -15.08 -12.22 17.44
CA ARG A 239 -15.46 -10.88 16.94
C ARG A 239 -14.36 -10.32 16.05
N LEU A 240 -14.72 -9.91 14.84
CA LEU A 240 -13.84 -9.17 13.93
C LEU A 240 -13.43 -7.86 14.62
N LEU A 241 -12.12 -7.62 14.71
CA LEU A 241 -11.53 -6.45 15.36
C LEU A 241 -11.08 -5.41 14.34
N PHE A 242 -10.68 -5.87 13.14
CA PHE A 242 -10.12 -5.01 12.11
C PHE A 242 -11.05 -4.87 10.89
N ASN A 243 -10.97 -3.72 10.22
CA ASN A 243 -11.61 -3.54 8.93
C ASN A 243 -11.00 -4.51 7.92
N TYR A 244 -11.84 -5.13 7.10
CA TYR A 244 -11.44 -6.11 6.07
C TYR A 244 -10.79 -7.40 6.61
N GLU A 245 -10.97 -7.70 7.90
CA GLU A 245 -10.59 -8.98 8.48
C GLU A 245 -11.45 -10.12 7.91
N VAL A 246 -10.79 -11.18 7.44
CA VAL A 246 -11.45 -12.33 6.79
C VAL A 246 -11.47 -13.58 7.67
N GLY A 247 -10.59 -13.65 8.65
CA GLY A 247 -10.52 -14.77 9.59
C GLY A 247 -9.20 -14.80 10.36
N GLU A 248 -9.07 -15.80 11.22
CA GLU A 248 -7.88 -16.04 12.04
C GLU A 248 -7.45 -17.50 11.87
N TYR A 249 -6.14 -17.73 11.79
CA TYR A 249 -5.53 -19.06 11.77
C TYR A 249 -4.28 -19.06 12.67
N MET A 250 -4.24 -19.94 13.66
CA MET A 250 -3.13 -20.08 14.62
C MET A 250 -2.65 -18.76 15.24
N ASN A 251 -3.59 -17.96 15.79
CA ASN A 251 -3.30 -16.64 16.37
C ASN A 251 -2.82 -15.57 15.36
N ILE A 252 -2.98 -15.82 14.07
CA ILE A 252 -2.69 -14.86 13.00
C ILE A 252 -4.01 -14.40 12.39
N ARG A 253 -4.29 -13.10 12.46
CA ARG A 253 -5.49 -12.49 11.86
C ARG A 253 -5.19 -12.04 10.45
N TYR A 254 -6.04 -12.42 9.50
CA TYR A 254 -5.85 -12.11 8.10
C TYR A 254 -6.72 -10.93 7.69
N ILE A 255 -6.11 -9.92 7.09
CA ILE A 255 -6.77 -8.74 6.53
C ILE A 255 -6.58 -8.76 5.02
N LYS A 256 -7.66 -8.67 4.26
CA LYS A 256 -7.61 -8.74 2.80
C LYS A 256 -7.58 -7.34 2.20
N THR A 257 -6.57 -7.06 1.36
CA THR A 257 -6.49 -5.83 0.57
C THR A 257 -5.91 -6.09 -0.84
N PRO A 258 -6.47 -5.46 -1.90
CA PRO A 258 -5.88 -5.53 -3.23
C PRO A 258 -4.57 -4.72 -3.36
N ILE A 259 -4.27 -3.85 -2.40
CA ILE A 259 -3.05 -3.02 -2.39
C ILE A 259 -1.78 -3.88 -2.31
N ASN A 260 -1.90 -5.11 -1.80
CA ASN A 260 -0.79 -6.06 -1.67
C ASN A 260 -0.49 -6.88 -2.94
N VAL A 261 -1.28 -6.69 -4.00
CA VAL A 261 -0.97 -7.29 -5.29
C VAL A 261 0.02 -6.39 -6.02
N LEU A 262 1.24 -6.88 -6.18
CA LEU A 262 2.27 -6.29 -7.02
C LEU A 262 2.00 -6.77 -8.46
N TRP A 263 1.13 -6.01 -9.13
CA TRP A 263 0.71 -6.30 -10.49
C TRP A 263 1.90 -6.34 -11.45
N ASN A 264 2.00 -7.44 -12.19
CA ASN A 264 3.01 -7.65 -13.23
C ASN A 264 4.47 -7.47 -12.76
N ALA A 265 4.76 -7.80 -11.49
CA ALA A 265 6.10 -7.67 -10.92
C ALA A 265 6.99 -8.93 -11.08
N GLY A 266 6.40 -10.08 -11.43
CA GLY A 266 7.09 -11.36 -11.59
C GLY A 266 7.66 -11.60 -13.00
N ALA A 267 7.84 -12.86 -13.37
CA ALA A 267 8.34 -13.25 -14.69
C ALA A 267 7.49 -12.64 -15.83
N ILE A 268 8.14 -11.95 -16.76
CA ILE A 268 7.49 -11.22 -17.85
C ILE A 268 6.96 -12.19 -18.90
N THR A 269 5.66 -12.13 -19.18
CA THR A 269 5.04 -12.83 -20.29
C THR A 269 5.18 -12.02 -21.58
N LYS A 270 4.86 -10.73 -21.52
CA LYS A 270 4.96 -9.80 -22.64
C LYS A 270 5.26 -8.39 -22.16
N GLN A 271 6.20 -7.74 -22.81
CA GLN A 271 6.45 -6.31 -22.65
C GLN A 271 6.46 -5.65 -24.03
N THR A 272 5.83 -4.49 -24.12
CA THR A 272 5.71 -3.68 -25.33
C THR A 272 5.85 -2.19 -24.96
N THR A 273 5.82 -1.30 -25.94
CA THR A 273 5.96 0.15 -25.70
C THR A 273 4.79 0.94 -26.26
N LEU A 274 4.48 2.09 -25.66
CA LEU A 274 3.49 3.03 -26.19
C LEU A 274 3.99 3.66 -27.48
N THR A 275 3.15 3.69 -28.52
CA THR A 275 3.49 4.32 -29.82
C THR A 275 3.11 5.79 -29.88
N ALA A 276 2.31 6.26 -28.94
CA ALA A 276 1.89 7.65 -28.82
C ALA A 276 1.71 8.01 -27.35
N ASP A 277 1.74 9.31 -27.05
CA ASP A 277 1.42 9.84 -25.73
C ASP A 277 0.00 9.45 -25.33
N VAL A 278 -0.21 9.15 -24.05
CA VAL A 278 -1.54 8.79 -23.53
C VAL A 278 -2.11 9.99 -22.79
N PRO A 279 -3.05 10.75 -23.40
CA PRO A 279 -3.62 11.91 -22.75
C PRO A 279 -4.51 11.51 -21.56
N VAL A 280 -4.67 12.43 -20.61
CA VAL A 280 -5.55 12.21 -19.45
C VAL A 280 -6.97 11.94 -19.91
N GLY A 281 -7.57 10.88 -19.37
CA GLY A 281 -8.93 10.48 -19.73
C GLY A 281 -8.98 9.47 -20.88
N ALA A 282 -7.84 9.14 -21.51
CA ALA A 282 -7.76 8.16 -22.58
C ALA A 282 -7.82 6.71 -22.08
N GLY A 283 -8.03 5.80 -23.03
CA GLY A 283 -7.93 4.36 -22.83
C GLY A 283 -9.20 3.69 -22.33
N ALA A 284 -10.24 4.41 -21.93
CA ALA A 284 -11.46 3.78 -21.42
C ALA A 284 -12.41 3.31 -22.54
N ALA A 285 -12.76 2.02 -22.57
CA ALA A 285 -13.91 1.52 -23.30
C ALA A 285 -15.14 1.41 -22.39
N VAL A 286 -16.33 1.63 -22.95
CA VAL A 286 -17.60 1.40 -22.23
C VAL A 286 -17.67 -0.07 -21.84
N SER A 287 -17.60 -0.37 -20.55
CA SER A 287 -17.60 -1.76 -20.07
C SER A 287 -18.99 -2.36 -19.86
N ASN A 288 -20.06 -1.54 -19.80
CA ASN A 288 -21.43 -2.04 -19.64
C ASN A 288 -22.49 -1.02 -20.12
N THR A 289 -23.68 -1.47 -20.49
CA THR A 289 -24.83 -0.64 -20.91
C THR A 289 -25.32 0.31 -19.81
N VAL A 290 -24.97 0.03 -18.55
CA VAL A 290 -25.38 0.80 -17.37
C VAL A 290 -24.45 1.98 -17.07
N TYR A 291 -23.15 1.86 -17.38
CA TYR A 291 -22.14 2.84 -16.97
C TYR A 291 -21.32 3.36 -18.16
N THR A 292 -21.32 4.67 -18.34
CA THR A 292 -20.46 5.33 -19.32
C THR A 292 -19.17 5.80 -18.64
N VAL A 293 -18.04 5.18 -19.00
CA VAL A 293 -16.69 5.58 -18.56
C VAL A 293 -15.94 6.38 -19.64
N GLY A 294 -15.13 7.35 -19.23
CA GLY A 294 -14.47 8.29 -20.15
C GLY A 294 -15.39 9.43 -20.61
N GLN A 295 -14.80 10.53 -21.10
CA GLN A 295 -15.58 11.72 -21.50
C GLN A 295 -16.35 11.43 -22.80
N SER A 296 -17.67 11.66 -22.82
CA SER A 296 -18.52 11.33 -23.98
C SER A 296 -18.18 12.15 -25.22
N ALA A 297 -17.78 13.42 -25.06
CA ALA A 297 -17.36 14.32 -26.14
C ALA A 297 -16.05 13.89 -26.82
N LEU A 298 -15.29 13.02 -26.16
CA LEU A 298 -14.03 12.46 -26.65
C LEU A 298 -14.24 11.14 -27.40
N ARG A 299 -15.48 10.60 -27.43
CA ARG A 299 -15.81 9.33 -28.08
C ARG A 299 -16.07 9.44 -29.59
N THR A 300 -15.87 10.60 -30.19
CA THR A 300 -16.29 10.92 -31.57
C THR A 300 -15.43 10.27 -32.65
N SER A 301 -14.20 9.87 -32.34
CA SER A 301 -13.30 9.34 -33.36
C SER A 301 -13.23 7.82 -33.37
N THR A 302 -13.46 7.24 -34.55
CA THR A 302 -13.08 5.86 -34.92
C THR A 302 -11.60 5.74 -35.31
N THR A 303 -10.87 6.86 -35.39
CA THR A 303 -9.47 6.96 -35.86
C THR A 303 -8.55 7.57 -34.78
N ASN A 304 -7.28 7.16 -34.73
CA ASN A 304 -6.30 7.46 -33.68
C ASN A 304 -5.94 8.95 -33.43
N SER A 305 -6.67 9.93 -33.98
CA SER A 305 -6.25 11.33 -34.06
C SER A 305 -6.96 12.33 -33.13
N ASP A 306 -8.05 11.94 -32.44
CA ASP A 306 -8.72 12.84 -31.50
C ASP A 306 -8.11 12.75 -30.09
N PRO A 307 -8.11 13.83 -29.29
CA PRO A 307 -7.64 13.87 -27.88
C PRO A 307 -8.46 12.98 -26.92
N GLY A 308 -9.32 12.13 -27.46
CA GLY A 308 -10.28 11.27 -26.81
C GLY A 308 -10.11 9.78 -27.06
N GLN A 309 -8.87 9.34 -27.29
CA GLN A 309 -8.56 7.98 -27.68
C GLN A 309 -9.19 6.97 -26.70
N ARG A 310 -10.11 6.13 -27.22
CA ARG A 310 -10.77 5.05 -26.47
C ARG A 310 -9.82 3.92 -26.08
N TYR A 311 -8.60 3.95 -26.60
CA TYR A 311 -7.57 2.94 -26.45
C TYR A 311 -6.24 3.63 -26.19
N ILE A 312 -5.28 2.84 -25.69
CA ILE A 312 -3.86 3.13 -25.77
C ILE A 312 -3.30 2.40 -27.00
N SER A 313 -2.37 3.02 -27.71
CA SER A 313 -1.70 2.39 -28.86
C SER A 313 -0.34 1.87 -28.44
N VAL A 314 -0.10 0.58 -28.68
CA VAL A 314 1.17 -0.11 -28.37
C VAL A 314 1.89 -0.54 -29.64
N SER A 315 3.20 -0.78 -29.55
CA SER A 315 4.00 -1.19 -30.70
C SER A 315 3.65 -2.59 -31.17
N ASP A 316 3.29 -3.45 -30.23
CA ASP A 316 2.87 -4.83 -30.47
C ASP A 316 1.94 -5.31 -29.36
N ALA A 317 0.69 -5.61 -29.72
CA ALA A 317 -0.31 -6.16 -28.80
C ALA A 317 -0.34 -7.70 -28.76
N THR A 318 0.52 -8.40 -29.51
CA THR A 318 0.58 -9.87 -29.48
C THR A 318 0.98 -10.37 -28.08
N GLY A 319 0.26 -11.36 -27.56
CA GLY A 319 0.46 -11.91 -26.22
C GLY A 319 -0.39 -11.26 -25.11
N PHE A 320 -1.08 -10.17 -25.41
CA PHE A 320 -2.14 -9.64 -24.56
C PHE A 320 -3.49 -10.25 -24.97
N ALA A 321 -4.37 -10.45 -23.99
CA ALA A 321 -5.72 -10.96 -24.14
C ALA A 321 -6.72 -10.08 -23.40
N VAL A 322 -7.97 -10.11 -23.85
CA VAL A 322 -9.07 -9.47 -23.13
C VAL A 322 -9.23 -10.14 -21.77
N GLY A 323 -9.36 -9.34 -20.72
CA GLY A 323 -9.42 -9.80 -19.33
C GLY A 323 -8.11 -9.64 -18.56
N ASP A 324 -6.96 -9.58 -19.25
CA ASP A 324 -5.65 -9.43 -18.61
C ASP A 324 -5.51 -8.07 -17.88
N MET A 325 -4.78 -8.06 -16.76
CA MET A 325 -4.29 -6.85 -16.11
C MET A 325 -2.94 -6.46 -16.69
N LEU A 326 -2.88 -5.28 -17.31
CA LEU A 326 -1.64 -4.66 -17.78
C LEU A 326 -1.15 -3.60 -16.79
N THR A 327 0.16 -3.39 -16.80
CA THR A 327 0.81 -2.29 -16.08
C THR A 327 1.49 -1.35 -17.06
N ILE A 328 1.16 -0.07 -16.99
CA ILE A 328 1.83 1.01 -17.71
C ILE A 328 2.83 1.66 -16.75
N HIS A 329 4.11 1.72 -17.13
CA HIS A 329 5.19 2.22 -16.28
C HIS A 329 6.32 2.86 -17.10
N LYS A 330 7.09 3.75 -16.47
CA LYS A 330 8.19 4.47 -17.14
C LYS A 330 9.53 3.80 -16.90
N THR A 331 9.72 3.28 -15.69
CA THR A 331 11.02 2.77 -15.25
C THR A 331 11.05 1.27 -15.38
N ARG A 332 12.15 0.73 -15.92
CA ARG A 332 12.46 -0.69 -15.87
C ARG A 332 13.50 -0.94 -14.80
N THR A 333 13.36 -2.04 -14.07
CA THR A 333 14.28 -2.41 -13.00
C THR A 333 14.69 -3.87 -13.10
N ASN A 334 15.93 -4.16 -12.70
CA ASN A 334 16.43 -5.52 -12.49
C ASN A 334 16.55 -5.85 -10.99
N ARG A 335 16.18 -4.90 -10.12
CA ARG A 335 16.39 -4.96 -8.67
C ARG A 335 15.80 -6.22 -8.05
N PHE A 336 14.63 -6.63 -8.54
CA PHE A 336 13.85 -7.77 -8.04
C PHE A 336 14.04 -9.04 -8.88
N GLY A 337 15.16 -9.16 -9.60
CA GLY A 337 15.57 -10.40 -10.27
C GLY A 337 14.89 -10.69 -11.61
N VAL A 338 13.93 -9.86 -12.00
CA VAL A 338 13.32 -9.86 -13.33
C VAL A 338 14.03 -8.85 -14.22
N THR A 339 14.67 -9.29 -15.29
CA THR A 339 15.35 -8.38 -16.23
C THR A 339 14.33 -7.50 -16.96
N GLY A 340 14.46 -6.18 -16.86
CA GLY A 340 13.55 -5.23 -17.46
C GLY A 340 12.17 -5.20 -16.80
N GLY A 341 12.07 -5.67 -15.55
CA GLY A 341 10.83 -5.78 -14.78
C GLY A 341 10.19 -4.44 -14.42
N VAL A 342 8.95 -4.53 -13.96
CA VAL A 342 8.18 -3.40 -13.42
C VAL A 342 8.73 -3.04 -12.05
N ASP A 343 8.99 -1.75 -11.80
CA ASP A 343 9.25 -1.26 -10.45
C ASP A 343 7.93 -0.95 -9.75
N PHE A 344 7.52 -1.83 -8.83
CA PHE A 344 6.28 -1.66 -8.08
C PHE A 344 6.32 -0.48 -7.08
N LEU A 345 7.50 0.10 -6.82
CA LEU A 345 7.68 1.29 -6.00
C LEU A 345 7.52 2.59 -6.81
N GLU A 346 7.34 2.48 -8.13
CA GLU A 346 7.19 3.64 -9.00
C GLU A 346 5.81 4.30 -8.80
N GLY A 347 5.77 5.49 -8.19
CA GLY A 347 4.52 6.22 -7.95
C GLY A 347 3.73 6.58 -9.22
N THR A 348 4.36 6.56 -10.41
CA THR A 348 3.67 6.84 -11.68
C THR A 348 2.94 5.63 -12.24
N LEU A 349 3.25 4.39 -11.81
CA LEU A 349 2.70 3.16 -12.38
C LEU A 349 1.17 3.13 -12.35
N THR A 350 0.56 2.50 -13.36
CA THR A 350 -0.90 2.39 -13.48
C THR A 350 -1.28 1.00 -13.94
N ASN A 351 -2.13 0.33 -13.17
CA ASN A 351 -2.65 -1.00 -13.48
C ASN A 351 -4.07 -0.89 -14.03
N ARG A 352 -4.37 -1.59 -15.13
CA ARG A 352 -5.66 -1.56 -15.81
C ARG A 352 -6.02 -2.91 -16.40
N GLN A 353 -7.31 -3.21 -16.46
CA GLN A 353 -7.79 -4.42 -17.10
C GLN A 353 -8.07 -4.15 -18.58
N ILE A 354 -7.70 -5.08 -19.45
CA ILE A 354 -8.01 -5.03 -20.87
C ILE A 354 -9.47 -5.44 -21.09
N VAL A 355 -10.25 -4.56 -21.73
CA VAL A 355 -11.66 -4.81 -22.09
C VAL A 355 -11.81 -5.20 -23.55
N SER A 356 -10.98 -4.64 -24.44
CA SER A 356 -10.96 -5.04 -25.85
C SER A 356 -9.62 -4.75 -26.51
N ILE A 357 -9.31 -5.49 -27.57
CA ILE A 357 -8.09 -5.32 -28.37
C ILE A 357 -8.50 -5.25 -29.84
N ASN A 358 -7.97 -4.27 -30.57
CA ASN A 358 -8.15 -4.13 -32.02
C ASN A 358 -6.79 -3.85 -32.67
N GLY A 359 -6.15 -4.90 -33.19
CA GLY A 359 -4.76 -4.82 -33.64
C GLY A 359 -3.86 -4.37 -32.49
N ASN A 360 -3.13 -3.28 -32.70
CA ASN A 360 -2.22 -2.69 -31.71
C ASN A 360 -2.88 -1.68 -30.75
N ASN A 361 -4.20 -1.55 -30.79
CA ASN A 361 -4.95 -0.66 -29.92
C ASN A 361 -5.61 -1.47 -28.80
N ILE A 362 -5.32 -1.11 -27.55
CA ILE A 362 -5.84 -1.79 -26.35
C ILE A 362 -6.79 -0.84 -25.61
N ALA A 363 -8.01 -1.27 -25.35
CA ALA A 363 -8.97 -0.54 -24.54
C ALA A 363 -9.07 -1.11 -23.12
N LEU A 364 -9.23 -0.22 -22.16
CA LEU A 364 -9.10 -0.45 -20.73
C LEU A 364 -10.44 -0.28 -19.99
N ASP A 365 -10.53 -0.83 -18.80
CA ASP A 365 -11.70 -0.74 -17.91
C ASP A 365 -11.97 0.69 -17.43
N LYS A 366 -10.91 1.45 -17.17
CA LYS A 366 -10.95 2.82 -16.64
C LYS A 366 -9.96 3.70 -17.37
N PRO A 367 -10.27 5.00 -17.49
CA PRO A 367 -9.35 5.93 -18.12
C PRO A 367 -8.04 6.03 -17.34
N VAL A 368 -6.98 6.33 -18.07
CA VAL A 368 -5.70 6.71 -17.48
C VAL A 368 -5.85 8.15 -16.97
N LEU A 369 -5.72 8.35 -15.67
CA LEU A 369 -5.97 9.65 -15.02
C LEU A 369 -4.68 10.40 -14.66
N LYS A 370 -3.51 9.79 -14.92
CA LYS A 370 -2.20 10.40 -14.69
C LYS A 370 -1.73 11.10 -15.98
N THR A 371 -1.15 12.29 -15.86
CA THR A 371 -0.73 13.17 -16.99
C THR A 371 0.61 12.80 -17.61
N GLU A 372 1.05 11.56 -17.45
CA GLU A 372 2.48 11.32 -17.32
C GLU A 372 3.07 10.35 -18.35
N TYR A 373 2.24 9.67 -19.13
CA TYR A 373 2.71 8.65 -20.06
C TYR A 373 2.96 9.19 -21.45
N VAL A 374 4.18 8.99 -21.92
CA VAL A 374 4.67 9.46 -23.22
C VAL A 374 4.99 8.28 -24.14
N GLN A 375 5.13 8.56 -25.42
CA GLN A 375 5.62 7.61 -26.39
C GLN A 375 6.95 6.98 -25.90
N GLY A 376 7.05 5.66 -25.99
CA GLY A 376 8.21 4.89 -25.55
C GLY A 376 8.12 4.33 -24.14
N ASP A 377 7.16 4.76 -23.32
CA ASP A 377 6.88 4.13 -22.02
C ASP A 377 6.41 2.68 -22.20
N TYR A 378 6.54 1.89 -21.14
CA TYR A 378 6.39 0.44 -21.21
C TYR A 378 4.99 0.00 -20.80
N VAL A 379 4.48 -1.02 -21.50
CA VAL A 379 3.26 -1.75 -21.15
C VAL A 379 3.64 -3.20 -20.94
N THR A 380 3.44 -3.70 -19.72
CA THR A 380 3.92 -5.02 -19.30
C THR A 380 2.76 -5.90 -18.81
N LYS A 381 2.78 -7.16 -19.24
CA LYS A 381 2.06 -8.30 -18.69
C LYS A 381 3.07 -9.30 -18.13
N ALA A 382 2.91 -9.66 -16.88
CA ALA A 382 3.79 -10.57 -16.16
C ALA A 382 3.04 -11.26 -15.02
N LEU A 383 3.66 -12.26 -14.39
CA LEU A 383 3.10 -12.89 -13.21
C LEU A 383 2.86 -11.83 -12.11
N HIS A 384 1.70 -11.89 -11.47
CA HIS A 384 1.40 -11.02 -10.33
C HIS A 384 2.02 -11.60 -9.06
N ILE A 385 2.68 -10.75 -8.28
CA ILE A 385 3.28 -11.16 -7.02
C ILE A 385 2.39 -10.67 -5.88
N HIS A 386 2.06 -11.57 -4.97
CA HIS A 386 1.23 -11.27 -3.81
C HIS A 386 2.12 -11.13 -2.59
N ALA A 387 2.10 -9.95 -1.96
CA ALA A 387 2.85 -9.70 -0.74
C ALA A 387 1.99 -9.95 0.49
N ASN A 388 2.40 -10.89 1.34
CA ASN A 388 1.76 -11.18 2.62
C ASN A 388 2.62 -10.56 3.73
N VAL A 389 2.14 -9.49 4.35
CA VAL A 389 2.88 -8.73 5.35
C VAL A 389 2.41 -9.11 6.74
N PHE A 390 3.27 -9.79 7.50
CA PHE A 390 3.06 -10.17 8.89
C PHE A 390 3.57 -9.07 9.80
N VAL A 391 2.68 -8.46 10.58
CA VAL A 391 2.99 -7.34 11.49
C VAL A 391 2.74 -7.78 12.93
N GLY A 392 3.81 -7.88 13.72
CA GLY A 392 3.76 -8.27 15.12
C GLY A 392 3.72 -7.10 16.10
N GLY A 393 3.77 -5.86 15.63
CA GLY A 393 3.66 -4.68 16.49
C GLY A 393 3.70 -3.35 15.71
N PRO A 394 3.30 -2.24 16.35
CA PRO A 394 3.08 -0.96 15.68
C PRO A 394 4.36 -0.22 15.26
N ARG A 395 5.55 -0.67 15.72
CA ARG A 395 6.84 -0.01 15.47
C ARG A 395 7.63 -0.64 14.32
N GLY A 396 7.03 -1.56 13.56
CA GLY A 396 7.66 -2.11 12.35
C GLY A 396 8.03 -1.01 11.36
N VAL A 397 7.03 -0.18 11.02
CA VAL A 397 7.17 1.03 10.23
C VAL A 397 6.74 2.24 11.05
N VAL A 398 7.53 3.31 10.99
CA VAL A 398 7.24 4.58 11.64
C VAL A 398 7.11 5.68 10.59
N TRP A 399 6.10 6.52 10.77
CA TRP A 399 5.91 7.75 10.03
C TRP A 399 6.58 8.90 10.77
N ALA A 400 7.52 9.58 10.13
CA ALA A 400 7.94 10.91 10.59
C ALA A 400 7.03 11.95 9.95
N VAL A 401 6.23 12.65 10.75
CA VAL A 401 5.32 13.71 10.30
C VAL A 401 5.83 15.04 10.82
N THR A 402 6.25 15.92 9.91
CA THR A 402 6.65 17.30 10.25
C THR A 402 5.56 18.30 9.92
N GLN A 403 4.65 17.95 9.00
CA GLN A 403 3.45 18.71 8.70
C GLN A 403 2.26 17.76 8.50
N SER A 404 1.24 17.91 9.34
CA SER A 404 -0.02 17.15 9.22
C SER A 404 -0.72 17.44 7.88
N PRO A 405 -1.59 16.56 7.40
CA PRO A 405 -2.37 16.81 6.18
C PRO A 405 -3.23 18.08 6.29
N LEU A 406 -2.98 19.04 5.39
CA LEU A 406 -3.72 20.29 5.27
C LEU A 406 -4.41 20.37 3.91
N MET A 407 -5.59 20.99 3.87
CA MET A 407 -6.31 21.24 2.62
C MET A 407 -6.20 22.71 2.23
N TYR A 408 -5.83 22.96 0.98
CA TYR A 408 -5.79 24.28 0.40
C TYR A 408 -6.83 24.40 -0.70
N ASN A 409 -7.39 25.61 -0.83
CA ASN A 409 -8.29 25.98 -1.90
C ASN A 409 -7.61 27.06 -2.74
N PRO A 410 -6.68 26.68 -3.63
CA PRO A 410 -5.97 27.66 -4.44
C PRO A 410 -6.95 28.42 -5.34
N PRO A 411 -6.61 29.66 -5.74
CA PRO A 411 -7.48 30.47 -6.59
C PRO A 411 -7.78 29.76 -7.91
N VAL A 412 -8.91 30.13 -8.52
CA VAL A 412 -9.29 29.72 -9.87
C VAL A 412 -8.28 30.31 -10.88
N VAL A 413 -7.81 29.50 -11.83
CA VAL A 413 -6.72 29.88 -12.77
C VAL A 413 -7.19 30.05 -14.21
N ASP A 414 -8.41 29.61 -14.52
CA ASP A 414 -9.00 29.72 -15.85
C ASP A 414 -9.62 31.11 -16.08
N ASP A 415 -9.52 31.65 -17.30
CA ASP A 415 -10.08 32.93 -17.73
C ASP A 415 -11.59 33.02 -17.47
N ARG A 416 -12.28 31.87 -17.57
CA ARG A 416 -13.73 31.77 -17.28
C ARG A 416 -14.05 31.51 -15.81
N MET A 417 -13.02 31.48 -14.96
CA MET A 417 -13.07 31.11 -13.54
C MET A 417 -13.85 29.82 -13.31
N ALA A 418 -13.73 28.87 -14.26
CA ALA A 418 -14.60 27.70 -14.32
C ALA A 418 -14.00 26.48 -13.62
N GLN A 419 -12.69 26.43 -13.38
CA GLN A 419 -12.05 25.31 -12.72
C GLN A 419 -11.77 25.62 -11.25
N TRP A 420 -12.51 24.93 -10.38
CA TRP A 420 -12.31 24.96 -8.93
C TRP A 420 -11.40 23.81 -8.51
N ARG A 421 -10.48 24.10 -7.59
CA ARG A 421 -9.44 23.16 -7.17
C ARG A 421 -9.44 23.05 -5.65
N ALA A 422 -9.41 21.81 -5.17
CA ALA A 422 -9.13 21.48 -3.78
C ALA A 422 -7.86 20.63 -3.78
N THR A 423 -6.87 21.03 -2.99
CA THR A 423 -5.58 20.34 -2.87
C THR A 423 -5.36 19.91 -1.44
N TRP A 424 -4.64 18.82 -1.24
CA TRP A 424 -4.09 18.47 0.06
C TRP A 424 -2.56 18.40 -0.03
N ASP A 425 -1.89 18.72 1.06
CA ASP A 425 -0.43 18.64 1.23
C ASP A 425 -0.12 18.05 2.60
N MET A 426 0.97 17.30 2.69
CA MET A 426 1.50 16.70 3.89
C MET A 426 3.01 16.53 3.72
N THR A 427 3.78 16.89 4.75
CA THR A 427 5.21 16.59 4.81
C THR A 427 5.44 15.46 5.80
N ALA A 428 5.58 14.24 5.29
CA ALA A 428 5.80 13.04 6.10
C ALA A 428 6.35 11.89 5.27
N LYS A 429 7.09 10.95 5.86
CA LYS A 429 7.55 9.73 5.15
C LYS A 429 7.48 8.51 6.08
N PRO A 430 7.02 7.35 5.62
CA PRO A 430 7.18 6.09 6.34
C PRO A 430 8.54 5.49 6.06
N GLN A 431 9.18 4.94 7.08
CA GLN A 431 10.37 4.11 6.92
C GLN A 431 10.35 2.91 7.89
N PRO A 432 10.99 1.78 7.51
CA PRO A 432 11.29 0.70 8.44
C PRO A 432 12.02 1.24 9.66
N PHE A 433 11.55 0.86 10.86
CA PHE A 433 12.12 1.34 12.11
C PHE A 433 12.56 0.17 13.01
N LYS A 434 11.69 -0.81 13.23
CA LYS A 434 12.03 -2.12 13.82
C LYS A 434 11.72 -3.23 12.84
N PRO A 435 12.58 -3.46 11.83
CA PRO A 435 12.35 -4.50 10.82
C PRO A 435 12.12 -5.88 11.45
N GLU A 436 12.70 -6.15 12.62
CA GLU A 436 12.50 -7.38 13.39
C GLU A 436 11.04 -7.67 13.79
N TRP A 437 10.14 -6.68 13.74
CA TRP A 437 8.74 -6.81 14.14
C TRP A 437 7.80 -7.18 12.99
N TYR A 438 8.32 -7.37 11.78
CA TYR A 438 7.52 -7.80 10.64
C TYR A 438 8.28 -8.76 9.71
N TYR A 439 7.52 -9.51 8.92
CA TYR A 439 8.03 -10.36 7.84
C TYR A 439 7.16 -10.19 6.60
N VAL A 440 7.77 -10.31 5.42
CA VAL A 440 7.04 -10.27 4.15
C VAL A 440 7.20 -11.61 3.44
N VAL A 441 6.09 -12.24 3.04
CA VAL A 441 6.13 -13.44 2.19
C VAL A 441 5.62 -13.09 0.81
N TYR A 442 6.47 -13.30 -0.20
CA TYR A 442 6.09 -13.16 -1.60
C TYR A 442 5.65 -14.52 -2.14
N SER A 443 4.49 -14.55 -2.79
CA SER A 443 3.96 -15.75 -3.43
C SER A 443 3.28 -15.41 -4.75
N ALA A 444 3.06 -16.42 -5.58
CA ALA A 444 2.00 -16.36 -6.57
C ALA A 444 0.63 -16.43 -5.84
N GLY A 445 -0.43 -16.16 -6.60
CA GLY A 445 -1.80 -16.29 -6.11
C GLY A 445 -2.81 -16.27 -7.24
N ALA A 446 -4.01 -16.78 -6.97
CA ALA A 446 -5.09 -16.75 -7.94
C ALA A 446 -5.43 -15.30 -8.34
N SER A 447 -5.45 -15.06 -9.64
CA SER A 447 -6.03 -13.87 -10.23
C SER A 447 -7.43 -14.20 -10.77
N ALA A 448 -8.32 -13.20 -10.76
CA ALA A 448 -9.66 -13.36 -11.34
C ALA A 448 -9.60 -13.72 -12.84
N GLU A 449 -8.50 -13.38 -13.52
CA GLU A 449 -8.24 -13.65 -14.94
C GLU A 449 -8.18 -15.15 -15.25
N GLY A 450 -7.55 -15.94 -14.38
CA GLY A 450 -7.48 -17.40 -14.54
C GLY A 450 -8.78 -18.12 -14.18
N LEU A 451 -9.59 -17.52 -13.31
CA LEU A 451 -10.83 -18.14 -12.81
C LEU A 451 -12.05 -17.84 -13.70
N LEU A 452 -12.13 -16.63 -14.26
CA LEU A 452 -13.26 -16.21 -15.08
C LEU A 452 -13.07 -16.49 -16.58
N SER A 453 -11.87 -16.81 -17.04
CA SER A 453 -11.63 -17.26 -18.43
C SER A 453 -12.14 -18.67 -18.72
N ASN A 454 -12.49 -19.43 -17.68
CA ASN A 454 -13.05 -20.78 -17.75
C ASN A 454 -14.60 -20.81 -17.66
N VAL A 455 -15.26 -19.64 -17.60
CA VAL A 455 -16.72 -19.48 -17.57
C VAL A 455 -17.13 -18.67 -18.79
#